data_AF-A0A942PF83-F1
#
_entry.id   AF-A0A942PF83-F1
#
_cell.length_a   1.000
_cell.length_b   1.000
_cell.length_c   1.000
_cell.angle_alpha   90.00
_cell.angle_beta   90.00
_cell.angle_gamma   90.00
#
_symmetry.space_group_name_H-M   'P 1'
#
loop_
_entity.id
_entity.type
_entity.pdbx_description
1 polymer ?
#
loop_
_entity_poly.entity_id
_entity_poly.type
_entity_poly.pdbx_seq_one_letter_code
_entity_poly.pdbx_strand_id
1 'polypeptide(L)' 'VYVNGSQANNMNAILDEYLREFIGEGRRWWALRRAGDSYVYANINPTYLSPTTQAKLLLPISMGMLNNDPMLTQTPGY' A
#
# COMPACT_ATOMS: atom_id res chain seq x y z
N VAL A 1 -25.14 -7.00 -21.85
CA VAL A 1 -25.22 -5.58 -21.43
C VAL A 1 -24.28 -5.39 -20.25
N TYR A 2 -23.36 -4.42 -20.30
CA TYR A 2 -22.55 -4.05 -19.14
C TYR A 2 -23.43 -3.28 -18.13
N VAL A 3 -23.37 -3.67 -16.87
CA VAL A 3 -24.02 -2.94 -15.76
C VAL A 3 -22.90 -2.35 -14.91
N ASN A 4 -22.93 -1.03 -14.72
CA ASN A 4 -21.91 -0.34 -13.94
C ASN A 4 -22.09 -0.67 -12.44
N GLY A 5 -20.99 -1.05 -11.78
CA GLY A 5 -20.96 -1.25 -10.33
C GLY A 5 -20.80 0.05 -9.55
N SER A 6 -20.81 -0.05 -8.21
CA SER A 6 -20.36 1.05 -7.36
C SER A 6 -18.86 1.31 -7.57
N GLN A 7 -18.38 2.50 -7.19
CA GLN A 7 -16.95 2.82 -7.25
C GLN A 7 -16.10 1.78 -6.49
N ALA A 8 -16.58 1.31 -5.33
CA ALA A 8 -15.90 0.29 -4.55
C ALA A 8 -15.85 -1.06 -5.28
N ASN A 9 -16.96 -1.49 -5.89
CA ASN A 9 -17.02 -2.74 -6.65
C ASN A 9 -16.09 -2.68 -7.87
N ASN A 10 -16.11 -1.56 -8.59
CA ASN A 10 -15.25 -1.34 -9.75
C ASN A 10 -13.77 -1.32 -9.35
N MET A 11 -13.42 -0.65 -8.24
CA MET A 11 -12.04 -0.64 -7.73
C MET A 11 -11.57 -2.05 -7.33
N ASN A 12 -12.41 -2.83 -6.63
CA ASN A 12 -12.07 -4.21 -6.27
C ASN A 12 -11.85 -5.08 -7.51
N ALA A 13 -12.70 -4.94 -8.54
CA ALA A 13 -12.52 -5.67 -9.80
C ALA A 13 -11.22 -5.28 -10.52
N ILE A 14 -10.88 -3.99 -10.56
CA ILE A 14 -9.60 -3.51 -11.13
C ILE A 14 -8.43 -4.08 -10.35
N LEU A 15 -8.48 -4.04 -9.02
CA LEU A 15 -7.41 -4.52 -8.15
C LEU A 15 -7.21 -6.04 -8.23
N ASP A 16 -8.27 -6.81 -8.44
CA ASP A 16 -8.20 -8.26 -8.65
C ASP A 16 -7.55 -8.59 -10.01
N GLU A 17 -7.99 -7.93 -11.09
CA GLU A 17 -7.38 -8.10 -12.41
C GLU A 17 -5.90 -7.72 -12.39
N TYR A 18 -5.56 -6.60 -11.76
CA TYR A 18 -4.18 -6.13 -11.65
C TYR A 18 -3.29 -7.13 -10.89
N LEU A 19 -3.83 -7.85 -9.90
CA LEU A 19 -3.09 -8.91 -9.20
C LEU A 19 -2.84 -10.10 -10.12
N ARG A 20 -3.86 -10.54 -10.86
CA ARG A 20 -3.76 -11.70 -11.76
C ARG A 20 -2.79 -11.44 -12.92
N GLU A 21 -2.86 -10.25 -13.52
CA GLU A 21 -2.02 -9.87 -14.64
C GLU A 21 -0.55 -9.67 -14.25
N PHE A 22 -0.30 -8.97 -13.12
CA PHE A 22 1.06 -8.54 -12.74
C PHE A 22 1.63 -9.26 -11.52
N ILE A 23 1.21 -10.51 -11.28
CA ILE A 23 1.72 -11.30 -10.17
C ILE A 23 3.24 -11.48 -10.28
N GLY A 24 3.97 -11.28 -9.18
CA GLY A 24 5.42 -11.38 -9.15
C GLY A 24 6.20 -10.16 -9.65
N GLU A 25 5.54 -9.14 -10.22
CA GLU A 25 6.23 -7.93 -10.73
C GLU A 25 6.39 -6.81 -9.68
N GLY A 26 6.04 -7.04 -8.42
CA GLY A 26 6.13 -6.03 -7.36
C GLY A 26 5.13 -4.86 -7.50
N ARG A 27 4.20 -4.91 -8.46
CA ARG A 27 3.25 -3.82 -8.73
C ARG A 27 2.06 -3.79 -7.77
N ARG A 28 1.69 -4.94 -7.19
CA ARG A 28 0.49 -5.11 -6.36
C ARG A 28 0.42 -4.12 -5.18
N TRP A 29 1.53 -3.96 -4.47
CA TRP A 29 1.62 -3.05 -3.33
C TRP A 29 1.24 -1.62 -3.72
N TRP A 30 1.82 -1.11 -4.81
CA TRP A 30 1.58 0.24 -5.28
C TRP A 30 0.16 0.46 -5.80
N ALA A 31 -0.45 -0.55 -6.41
CA ALA A 31 -1.86 -0.49 -6.81
C ALA A 31 -2.78 -0.33 -5.59
N LEU A 32 -2.56 -1.11 -4.53
CA LEU A 32 -3.29 -0.99 -3.27
C LEU A 32 -3.07 0.37 -2.60
N ARG A 33 -1.82 0.84 -2.52
CA ARG A 33 -1.49 2.14 -1.91
C ARG A 33 -2.18 3.31 -2.61
N ARG A 34 -2.26 3.30 -3.94
CA ARG A 34 -2.95 4.34 -4.71
C ARG A 34 -4.48 4.26 -4.59
N ALA A 35 -5.04 3.07 -4.39
CA ALA A 35 -6.47 2.91 -4.15
C ALA A 35 -6.90 3.43 -2.76
N GLY A 36 -5.99 3.35 -1.78
CA GLY A 36 -6.17 3.93 -0.44
C GLY A 36 -5.90 2.92 0.68
N ASP A 37 -5.63 3.43 1.88
CA ASP A 37 -5.23 2.62 3.05
C ASP A 37 -6.24 1.51 3.38
N SER A 38 -7.55 1.79 3.25
CA SER A 38 -8.60 0.79 3.47
C SER A 38 -8.48 -0.43 2.57
N TYR A 39 -8.08 -0.25 1.30
CA TYR A 39 -7.86 -1.35 0.37
C TYR A 39 -6.61 -2.15 0.73
N VAL A 40 -5.58 -1.50 1.30
CA VAL A 40 -4.40 -2.19 1.84
C VAL A 40 -4.81 -3.10 3.00
N TYR A 41 -5.54 -2.56 3.98
CA TYR A 41 -5.97 -3.33 5.16
C TYR A 41 -6.94 -4.45 4.81
N ALA A 42 -7.80 -4.27 3.80
CA ALA A 42 -8.70 -5.33 3.34
C ALA A 42 -7.98 -6.50 2.64
N ASN A 43 -6.76 -6.29 2.15
CA ASN A 43 -6.01 -7.26 1.34
C ASN A 43 -4.76 -7.84 2.04
N ILE A 44 -4.45 -7.40 3.26
CA ILE A 44 -3.28 -7.83 4.02
C ILE A 44 -3.72 -8.42 5.35
N ASN A 45 -3.03 -9.48 5.78
CA ASN A 45 -3.30 -10.08 7.07
C ASN A 45 -3.09 -9.05 8.21
N PRO A 46 -4.11 -8.81 9.05
CA PRO A 46 -4.07 -7.77 10.08
C PRO A 46 -2.98 -7.99 11.14
N THR A 47 -2.45 -9.20 11.28
CA THR A 47 -1.29 -9.50 12.13
C THR A 47 -0.04 -8.72 11.69
N TYR A 48 0.10 -8.45 10.39
CA TYR A 48 1.28 -7.75 9.86
C TYR A 48 1.04 -6.24 9.72
N LEU A 49 -0.14 -5.88 9.22
CA LEU A 49 -0.49 -4.50 8.92
C LEU A 49 -1.98 -4.25 9.16
N SER A 50 -2.25 -3.21 9.94
CA SER A 50 -3.57 -2.80 10.39
C SER A 50 -3.58 -1.27 10.60
N PRO A 51 -4.76 -0.66 10.84
CA PRO A 51 -4.82 0.76 11.19
C PRO A 51 -3.96 1.13 12.41
N THR A 52 -3.75 0.21 13.37
CA THR A 52 -2.90 0.46 14.55
C THR A 52 -1.41 0.45 14.22
N THR A 53 -1.02 0.00 13.02
CA THR A 53 0.36 -0.06 12.54
C THR A 53 0.56 0.76 11.27
N GLN A 54 -0.21 1.85 11.10
CA GLN A 54 -0.23 2.70 9.91
C GLN A 54 1.16 3.21 9.48
N ALA A 55 2.08 3.46 10.41
CA ALA A 55 3.46 3.85 10.12
C ALA A 55 4.16 2.90 9.13
N LYS A 56 3.83 1.60 9.15
CA LYS A 56 4.42 0.58 8.28
C LYS A 56 4.01 0.70 6.79
N LEU A 57 3.12 1.63 6.44
CA LEU A 57 2.80 1.96 5.05
C LEU A 57 3.96 2.66 4.33
N LEU A 58 4.89 3.25 5.09
CA LEU A 58 6.07 3.92 4.59
C LEU A 58 7.32 3.13 4.99
N LEU A 59 8.37 3.21 4.18
CA LEU A 59 9.64 2.58 4.51
C LEU A 59 10.49 3.51 5.38
N PRO A 60 11.31 2.96 6.27
CA PRO A 60 12.26 3.77 7.04
C PRO A 60 13.32 4.38 6.13
N ILE A 61 13.74 5.59 6.48
CA ILE A 61 14.96 6.19 5.95
C ILE A 61 16.14 5.42 6.54
N SER A 62 17.10 5.06 5.68
CA SER A 62 18.29 4.32 6.12
C SER A 62 19.15 5.15 7.08
N MET A 63 19.82 4.48 8.03
CA MET A 63 20.74 5.15 8.97
C MET A 63 21.88 5.89 8.26
N GLY A 64 22.36 5.37 7.12
CA GLY A 64 23.38 6.04 6.32
C GLY A 64 22.90 7.40 5.79
N MET A 65 21.66 7.50 5.33
CA MET A 65 21.08 8.77 4.88
C MET A 65 20.94 9.76 6.04
N LEU A 66 20.43 9.31 7.19
CA LEU A 66 20.28 10.16 8.38
C LEU A 66 21.62 10.67 8.92
N ASN A 67 22.66 9.83 8.89
CA ASN A 67 24.00 10.23 9.35
C ASN A 67 24.67 11.22 8.38
N ASN A 68 24.35 11.15 7.09
CA ASN A 68 24.95 12.00 6.06
C ASN A 68 24.29 13.38 5.95
N ASP A 69 23.04 13.52 6.36
CA ASP A 69 22.29 14.79 6.30
C ASP A 69 21.51 15.04 7.59
N PRO A 70 21.95 15.99 8.46
CA PRO A 70 21.30 16.29 9.72
C PRO A 70 19.92 16.96 9.56
N MET A 71 19.54 17.39 8.36
CA MET A 71 18.19 17.93 8.09
C MET A 71 17.16 16.83 7.82
N LEU A 72 17.60 15.59 7.57
CA LEU A 72 16.68 14.47 7.38
C LEU A 72 16.13 14.01 8.73
N THR A 73 14.82 13.94 8.81
CA THR A 73 14.09 13.32 9.93
C THR A 73 13.53 11.97 9.51
N GLN A 74 13.54 11.00 10.41
CA GLN A 74 13.03 9.66 10.15
C GLN A 74 11.54 9.68 9.73
N THR A 75 11.17 8.71 8.88
CA THR A 75 9.78 8.39 8.56
C THR A 75 9.00 8.18 9.86
N PRO A 76 7.86 8.88 10.10
CA PRO A 76 7.12 8.78 11.35
C PRO A 76 6.79 7.34 11.75
N GLY A 77 7.15 6.96 12.98
CA GLY A 77 6.93 5.63 13.55
C GLY A 77 8.08 4.63 13.38
N TYR A 78 9.21 5.06 12.83
CA TYR A 78 10.49 4.33 12.80
C TYR A 78 11.56 5.04 13.63
#